data_AF-A0A2T6ZR66-F1
#
_entry.id   AF-A0A2T6ZR66-F1
#
_cell.length_a   1.000
_cell.length_b   1.000
_cell.length_c   1.000
_cell.angle_alpha   90.00
_cell.angle_beta   90.00
_cell.angle_gamma   90.00
#
_symmetry.space_group_name_H-M   'P 1'
#
loop_
_entity.id
_entity.type
_entity.pdbx_description
1 polymer ?
#
loop_
_entity_poly.entity_id
_entity_poly.type
_entity_poly.pdbx_seq_one_letter_code
_entity_poly.pdbx_strand_id
1 'polypeptide(L)'
;MMELQFKLAAGILCLISLISSLTSGAGVVLQPRDTDVDFSGMPECSSKICIPTLGSSLGCGSGVTLSCFCGKPNPLACAWVVNWDCWNRTEDWFDTQCPGKPLVDLTGIPSCARSCFDKSNVCMEFTSNCVCSQPRPDCSASTTTCNTSEVALYDAWYSKSCEYNLTEAKDSNPSTTKSLSSTASTSASTSTSSPTITTTSNSSSGGLSKGAVVGVAIGAFGGTIALGALLYFLFFGKPKNSEPEYRAAPLGTAEMEDSSHPKIRSELMSNEVHSVPPVEAPGDYK
;
A
#
# COMPACT_ATOMS: atom_id res chain seq x y z
N MET A 1 -45.99 16.25 -1.95
CA MET A 1 -44.93 17.11 -2.53
C MET A 1 -43.59 17.05 -1.76
N MET A 2 -43.56 16.64 -0.49
CA MET A 2 -42.32 16.54 0.31
C MET A 2 -41.50 15.25 0.06
N GLU A 3 -42.10 14.17 -0.43
CA GLU A 3 -41.41 12.88 -0.63
C GLU A 3 -40.42 12.89 -1.82
N LEU A 4 -40.66 13.76 -2.81
CA LEU A 4 -39.75 13.93 -3.96
C LEU A 4 -38.46 14.65 -3.54
N GLN A 5 -38.54 15.56 -2.57
CA GLN A 5 -37.39 16.33 -2.07
C GLN A 5 -36.41 15.42 -1.32
N PHE A 6 -36.91 14.48 -0.51
CA PHE A 6 -36.08 13.53 0.23
C PHE A 6 -35.34 12.54 -0.68
N LYS A 7 -36.00 12.03 -1.72
CA LYS A 7 -35.36 11.11 -2.68
C LYS A 7 -34.30 11.82 -3.53
N LEU A 8 -34.52 13.08 -3.88
CA LEU A 8 -33.53 13.88 -4.61
C LEU A 8 -32.29 14.18 -3.76
N ALA A 9 -32.48 14.55 -2.48
CA ALA A 9 -31.38 14.84 -1.55
C ALA A 9 -30.49 13.61 -1.28
N ALA A 10 -31.08 12.44 -1.07
CA ALA A 10 -30.34 11.20 -0.88
C ALA A 10 -29.54 10.79 -2.14
N GLY A 11 -30.10 11.00 -3.33
CA GLY A 11 -29.42 10.75 -4.60
C GLY A 11 -28.23 11.69 -4.82
N ILE A 12 -28.38 12.98 -4.49
CA ILE A 12 -27.30 13.98 -4.63
C ILE A 12 -26.14 13.67 -3.68
N LEU A 13 -26.41 13.29 -2.43
CA LEU A 13 -25.36 12.93 -1.47
C LEU A 13 -24.57 11.70 -1.93
N CYS A 14 -25.24 10.67 -2.46
CA CYS A 14 -24.58 9.48 -2.99
C CYS A 14 -23.72 9.81 -4.25
N LEU A 15 -24.22 10.71 -5.11
CA LEU A 15 -23.48 11.17 -6.29
C LEU A 15 -22.25 12.01 -5.89
N ILE A 16 -22.36 12.88 -4.87
CA ILE A 16 -21.23 13.66 -4.35
C ILE A 16 -20.18 12.71 -3.75
N SER A 17 -20.56 11.67 -3.01
CA SER A 17 -19.60 10.67 -2.49
C SER A 17 -18.88 9.89 -3.59
N LEU A 18 -19.56 9.59 -4.71
CA LEU A 18 -18.96 8.96 -5.87
C LEU A 18 -18.01 9.91 -6.62
N ILE A 19 -18.40 11.18 -6.81
CA ILE A 19 -17.56 12.18 -7.47
C ILE A 19 -16.35 12.52 -6.59
N SER A 20 -16.50 12.63 -5.27
CA SER A 20 -15.37 12.82 -4.35
C SER A 20 -14.37 11.67 -4.39
N SER A 21 -14.82 10.44 -4.62
CA SER A 21 -13.91 9.30 -4.84
C SER A 21 -13.19 9.38 -6.21
N LEU A 22 -13.80 9.98 -7.22
CA LEU A 22 -13.23 10.16 -8.56
C LEU A 22 -12.31 11.39 -8.65
N THR A 23 -12.57 12.45 -7.89
CA THR A 23 -11.74 13.66 -7.83
C THR A 23 -10.69 13.62 -6.70
N SER A 24 -10.77 12.65 -5.79
CA SER A 24 -9.66 12.28 -4.89
C SER A 24 -8.58 11.45 -5.59
N GLY A 25 -8.61 11.42 -6.92
CA GLY A 25 -7.37 11.49 -7.71
C GLY A 25 -6.65 12.79 -7.37
N ALA A 26 -6.15 12.88 -6.14
CA ALA A 26 -5.03 13.71 -5.77
C ALA A 26 -4.08 13.63 -6.95
N GLY A 27 -3.76 14.78 -7.54
CA GLY A 27 -2.76 14.83 -8.59
C GLY A 27 -1.57 14.07 -8.05
N VAL A 28 -1.40 12.83 -8.50
CA VAL A 28 -0.20 12.06 -8.28
C VAL A 28 0.79 12.85 -9.11
N VAL A 29 1.38 13.86 -8.46
CA VAL A 29 2.58 14.50 -8.93
C VAL A 29 3.48 13.31 -9.11
N LEU A 30 3.64 12.91 -10.37
CA LEU A 30 4.50 11.80 -10.73
C LEU A 30 5.87 12.24 -10.28
N GLN A 31 6.25 11.83 -9.07
CA GLN A 31 7.58 12.07 -8.55
C GLN A 31 8.54 11.51 -9.60
N PRO A 32 9.57 12.27 -9.98
CA PRO A 32 10.58 11.77 -10.91
C PRO A 32 11.09 10.42 -10.40
N ARG A 33 10.85 9.36 -11.16
CA ARG A 33 11.15 7.98 -10.71
C ARG A 33 12.65 7.70 -10.55
N ASP A 34 13.49 8.59 -11.05
CA ASP A 34 14.95 8.44 -11.11
C ASP A 34 15.69 9.40 -10.18
N THR A 35 15.01 10.04 -9.21
CA THR A 35 15.72 10.78 -8.16
C THR A 35 16.22 9.84 -7.07
N ASP A 36 17.37 10.16 -6.51
CA ASP A 36 17.91 9.49 -5.33
C ASP A 36 16.98 9.65 -4.12
N VAL A 37 16.95 8.64 -3.26
CA VAL A 37 16.22 8.69 -1.98
C VAL A 37 16.88 9.72 -1.06
N ASP A 38 16.08 10.61 -0.47
CA ASP A 38 16.57 11.58 0.50
C ASP A 38 16.60 10.98 1.91
N PHE A 39 17.77 10.46 2.29
CA PHE A 39 18.02 9.91 3.62
C PHE A 39 18.22 10.97 4.71
N SER A 40 18.24 12.27 4.38
CA SER A 40 18.46 13.32 5.40
C SER A 40 17.35 13.40 6.44
N GLY A 41 16.13 12.99 6.06
CA GLY A 41 14.98 12.89 6.96
C GLY A 41 14.88 11.58 7.75
N MET A 42 15.74 10.58 7.48
CA MET A 42 15.67 9.29 8.16
C MET A 42 16.13 9.45 9.62
N PRO A 43 15.38 8.92 10.61
CA PRO A 43 15.77 9.00 12.03
C PRO A 43 17.19 8.50 12.28
N GLU A 44 17.97 9.23 13.09
CA GLU A 44 19.39 8.93 13.36
C GLU A 44 19.63 7.51 13.88
N CYS A 45 18.69 7.00 14.67
CA CYS A 45 18.72 5.66 15.25
C CYS A 45 18.64 4.54 14.17
N SER A 46 18.00 4.78 13.03
CA SER A 46 17.97 3.84 11.89
C SER A 46 19.02 4.18 10.84
N SER A 47 19.26 5.46 10.57
CA SER A 47 20.16 5.87 9.49
C SER A 47 21.61 5.41 9.70
N LYS A 48 22.08 5.38 10.95
CA LYS A 48 23.40 4.83 11.31
C LYS A 48 23.58 3.36 10.94
N ILE A 49 22.51 2.57 10.92
CA ILE A 49 22.53 1.12 10.66
C ILE A 49 22.21 0.85 9.18
N CYS A 50 21.22 1.56 8.65
CA CYS A 50 20.68 1.32 7.33
C CYS A 50 21.55 1.92 6.21
N ILE A 51 21.91 3.21 6.27
CA ILE A 51 22.60 3.87 5.15
C ILE A 51 23.87 3.11 4.71
N PRO A 52 24.72 2.59 5.62
CA PRO A 52 25.91 1.82 5.22
C PRO A 52 25.61 0.50 4.51
N THR A 53 24.43 -0.08 4.71
CA THR A 53 24.07 -1.42 4.21
C THR A 53 23.15 -1.39 2.98
N LEU A 54 22.30 -0.36 2.86
CA LEU A 54 21.25 -0.26 1.84
C LEU A 54 21.76 -0.34 0.40
N GLY A 55 22.89 0.30 0.08
CA GLY A 55 23.42 0.29 -1.29
C GLY A 55 23.72 -1.13 -1.79
N SER A 56 24.33 -1.94 -0.92
CA SER A 56 24.71 -3.32 -1.24
C SER A 56 23.55 -4.31 -1.09
N SER A 57 22.69 -4.13 -0.07
CA SER A 57 21.63 -5.09 0.25
C SER A 57 20.45 -5.03 -0.71
N LEU A 58 20.10 -3.84 -1.20
CA LEU A 58 18.94 -3.67 -2.07
C LEU A 58 19.23 -4.01 -3.53
N GLY A 59 20.50 -4.06 -3.93
CA GLY A 59 20.89 -4.26 -5.32
C GLY A 59 20.46 -3.12 -6.24
N CYS A 60 20.43 -1.88 -5.73
CA CYS A 60 20.06 -0.69 -6.51
C CYS A 60 21.22 -0.09 -7.31
N GLY A 61 22.43 -0.62 -7.18
CA GLY A 61 23.61 -0.12 -7.89
C GLY A 61 24.35 0.98 -7.11
N SER A 62 24.98 1.91 -7.82
CA SER A 62 25.81 2.98 -7.22
C SER A 62 25.01 4.10 -6.53
N GLY A 63 23.68 4.09 -6.68
CA GLY A 63 22.76 5.03 -6.03
C GLY A 63 21.45 4.31 -5.70
N VAL A 64 20.81 4.72 -4.61
CA VAL A 64 19.51 4.19 -4.21
C VAL A 64 18.45 5.14 -4.74
N THR A 65 17.93 4.86 -5.93
CA THR A 65 16.83 5.65 -6.52
C THR A 65 15.51 5.35 -5.82
N LEU A 66 14.59 6.32 -5.80
CA LEU A 66 13.24 6.13 -5.26
C LEU A 66 12.52 4.94 -5.89
N SER A 67 12.58 4.79 -7.22
CA SER A 67 11.95 3.67 -7.91
C SER A 67 12.49 2.32 -7.46
N CYS A 68 13.82 2.19 -7.31
CA CYS A 68 14.42 0.95 -6.83
C CYS A 68 14.03 0.70 -5.38
N PHE A 69 14.20 1.70 -4.51
CA PHE A 69 13.97 1.62 -3.07
C PHE A 69 12.52 1.26 -2.74
N CYS A 70 11.56 2.03 -3.26
CA CYS A 70 10.13 1.82 -3.04
C CYS A 70 9.59 0.55 -3.71
N GLY A 71 10.32 0.03 -4.71
CA GLY A 71 9.98 -1.22 -5.38
C GLY A 71 10.47 -2.47 -4.64
N LYS A 72 11.28 -2.34 -3.58
CA LYS A 72 11.71 -3.50 -2.79
C LYS A 72 10.61 -3.95 -1.81
N PRO A 73 10.50 -5.27 -1.54
CA PRO A 73 9.55 -5.77 -0.56
C PRO A 73 9.80 -5.25 0.86
N ASN A 74 11.06 -5.11 1.29
CA ASN A 74 11.47 -4.69 2.64
C ASN A 74 12.73 -3.80 2.64
N PRO A 75 12.67 -2.61 2.03
CA PRO A 75 13.80 -1.68 2.00
C PRO A 75 14.29 -1.27 3.40
N LEU A 76 13.47 -1.41 4.44
CA LEU A 76 13.83 -1.06 5.82
C LEU A 76 14.21 -2.25 6.70
N ALA A 77 14.49 -3.44 6.15
CA ALA A 77 14.86 -4.62 6.96
C ALA A 77 16.02 -4.35 7.94
N CYS A 78 16.98 -3.49 7.56
CA CYS A 78 18.07 -3.02 8.42
C CYS A 78 17.62 -2.24 9.67
N ALA A 79 16.46 -1.60 9.63
CA ALA A 79 15.93 -0.82 10.74
C ALA A 79 15.21 -1.71 11.76
N TRP A 80 14.90 -2.98 11.44
CA TRP A 80 14.14 -3.85 12.35
C TRP A 80 14.83 -4.10 13.70
N VAL A 81 16.16 -3.94 13.76
CA VAL A 81 16.95 -4.13 14.99
C VAL A 81 16.90 -2.92 15.95
N VAL A 82 16.28 -1.82 15.56
CA VAL A 82 16.14 -0.62 16.41
C VAL A 82 14.96 -0.79 17.38
N ASN A 83 14.84 0.12 18.35
CA ASN A 83 13.67 0.14 19.24
C ASN A 83 12.38 0.52 18.48
N TRP A 84 11.23 0.17 19.04
CA TRP A 84 9.93 0.35 18.40
C TRP A 84 9.59 1.80 18.03
N ASP A 85 9.93 2.76 18.88
CA ASP A 85 9.72 4.19 18.64
C ASP A 85 10.53 4.68 17.43
N CYS A 86 11.78 4.22 17.31
CA CYS A 86 12.62 4.50 16.16
C CYS A 86 12.10 3.84 14.88
N TRP A 87 11.65 2.58 14.96
CA TRP A 87 11.05 1.87 13.83
C TRP A 87 9.86 2.63 13.26
N ASN A 88 8.91 3.04 14.10
CA ASN A 88 7.71 3.76 13.65
C ASN A 88 8.05 5.08 12.96
N ARG A 89 8.98 5.87 13.51
CA ARG A 89 9.43 7.10 12.84
C ARG A 89 10.11 6.82 11.50
N THR A 90 10.78 5.68 11.38
CA THR A 90 11.43 5.27 10.14
C THR A 90 10.40 4.78 9.11
N GLU A 91 9.33 4.10 9.52
CA GLU A 91 8.16 3.82 8.67
C GLU A 91 7.48 5.12 8.21
N ASP A 92 7.24 6.07 9.13
CA ASP A 92 6.64 7.37 8.79
C ASP A 92 7.50 8.11 7.76
N TRP A 93 8.83 8.11 7.93
CA TRP A 93 9.75 8.66 6.94
C TRP A 93 9.66 7.91 5.61
N PHE A 94 9.63 6.57 5.63
CA PHE A 94 9.50 5.75 4.42
C PHE A 94 8.23 6.09 3.64
N ASP A 95 7.12 6.34 4.34
CA ASP A 95 5.85 6.73 3.75
C ASP A 95 5.93 8.09 3.02
N THR A 96 6.75 9.01 3.53
CA THR A 96 7.02 10.27 2.82
C THR A 96 7.84 10.08 1.54
N GLN A 97 8.75 9.10 1.52
CA GLN A 97 9.57 8.80 0.35
C GLN A 97 8.80 7.97 -0.70
N CYS A 98 7.95 7.05 -0.24
CA CYS A 98 7.27 6.06 -1.06
C CYS A 98 5.74 6.19 -0.96
N PRO A 99 5.15 7.31 -1.41
CA PRO A 99 3.71 7.48 -1.36
C PRO A 99 3.00 6.43 -2.22
N GLY A 100 1.93 5.85 -1.69
CA GLY A 100 1.17 4.81 -2.41
C GLY A 100 1.87 3.45 -2.46
N LYS A 101 2.75 3.16 -1.49
CA LYS A 101 3.35 1.84 -1.29
C LYS A 101 2.29 0.72 -1.37
N PRO A 102 2.60 -0.40 -2.05
CA PRO A 102 1.63 -1.48 -2.20
C PRO A 102 1.32 -2.10 -0.83
N LEU A 103 0.03 -2.28 -0.56
CA LEU A 103 -0.40 -3.13 0.53
C LEU A 103 -0.11 -4.59 0.18
N VAL A 104 0.22 -5.37 1.19
CA VAL A 104 0.41 -6.81 1.04
C VAL A 104 -0.91 -7.46 0.67
N ASP A 105 -0.90 -8.23 -0.41
CA ASP A 105 -2.05 -9.03 -0.81
C ASP A 105 -2.14 -10.31 0.04
N LEU A 106 -3.04 -10.27 1.02
CA LEU A 106 -3.31 -11.40 1.93
C LEU A 106 -4.29 -12.44 1.34
N THR A 107 -4.77 -12.27 0.10
CA THR A 107 -5.76 -13.18 -0.49
C THR A 107 -5.23 -14.60 -0.70
N GLY A 108 -3.91 -14.75 -0.89
CA GLY A 108 -3.24 -16.03 -1.04
C GLY A 108 -2.98 -16.78 0.27
N ILE A 109 -3.28 -16.18 1.43
CA ILE A 109 -2.99 -16.77 2.74
C ILE A 109 -4.18 -17.62 3.21
N PRO A 110 -3.94 -18.90 3.59
CA PRO A 110 -4.96 -19.72 4.23
C PRO A 110 -5.55 -19.04 5.47
N SER A 111 -6.87 -19.17 5.66
CA SER A 111 -7.55 -18.50 6.78
C SER A 111 -6.97 -18.88 8.16
N CYS A 112 -6.51 -20.12 8.33
CA CYS A 112 -5.86 -20.60 9.56
C CYS A 112 -4.53 -19.89 9.88
N ALA A 113 -3.83 -19.35 8.87
CA ALA A 113 -2.54 -18.69 9.01
C ALA A 113 -2.68 -17.17 9.22
N ARG A 114 -3.87 -16.60 8.98
CA ARG A 114 -4.09 -15.15 9.17
C ARG A 114 -3.86 -14.73 10.61
N SER A 115 -4.26 -15.56 11.57
CA SER A 115 -4.04 -15.27 13.00
C SER A 115 -2.58 -15.31 13.44
N CYS A 116 -1.66 -15.83 12.62
CA CYS A 116 -0.23 -15.73 12.92
C CYS A 116 0.22 -14.28 12.92
N PHE A 117 -0.33 -13.48 12.03
CA PHE A 117 -0.07 -12.05 11.97
C PHE A 117 -0.68 -11.35 13.19
N ASP A 118 -1.90 -11.68 13.59
CA ASP A 118 -2.56 -10.97 14.71
C ASP A 118 -1.81 -11.08 16.05
N LYS A 119 -1.02 -12.14 16.26
CA LYS A 119 -0.32 -12.38 17.54
C LYS A 119 1.09 -11.81 17.58
N SER A 120 1.77 -11.70 16.44
CA SER A 120 3.16 -11.25 16.36
C SER A 120 3.37 -9.99 15.53
N ASN A 121 2.40 -9.58 14.70
CA ASN A 121 2.55 -8.37 13.91
C ASN A 121 2.49 -7.16 14.80
N VAL A 122 3.65 -6.53 14.88
CA VAL A 122 3.76 -5.15 15.36
C VAL A 122 3.33 -4.14 14.26
N CYS A 123 3.05 -4.61 13.05
CA CYS A 123 2.63 -3.77 11.93
C CYS A 123 1.25 -3.13 12.18
N MET A 124 1.21 -1.80 12.26
CA MET A 124 -0.06 -1.06 12.27
C MET A 124 -0.79 -1.15 10.93
N GLU A 125 -0.04 -1.18 9.82
CA GLU A 125 -0.54 -1.36 8.47
C GLU A 125 0.15 -2.56 7.81
N PHE A 126 -0.59 -3.37 7.04
CA PHE A 126 -0.06 -4.51 6.30
C PHE A 126 0.66 -4.07 5.01
N THR A 127 1.71 -3.29 5.19
CA THR A 127 2.58 -2.80 4.13
C THR A 127 3.62 -3.87 3.82
N SER A 128 4.07 -3.98 2.56
CA SER A 128 5.08 -4.99 2.21
C SER A 128 6.32 -4.82 3.07
N ASN A 129 6.75 -3.57 3.28
CA ASN A 129 7.93 -3.27 4.07
C ASN A 129 7.81 -3.73 5.51
N CYS A 130 6.69 -3.46 6.18
CA CYS A 130 6.53 -3.88 7.56
C CYS A 130 6.45 -5.40 7.68
N VAL A 131 5.58 -6.06 6.90
CA VAL A 131 5.38 -7.52 6.97
C VAL A 131 6.67 -8.27 6.65
N CYS A 132 7.42 -7.82 5.64
CA CYS A 132 8.61 -8.50 5.16
C CYS A 132 9.90 -8.11 5.93
N SER A 133 9.85 -7.09 6.80
CA SER A 133 10.97 -6.76 7.70
C SER A 133 10.95 -7.54 9.01
N GLN A 134 9.78 -8.10 9.38
CA GLN A 134 9.70 -8.93 10.58
C GLN A 134 10.29 -10.32 10.33
N PRO A 135 10.77 -11.00 11.38
CA PRO A 135 10.96 -12.44 11.34
C PRO A 135 9.65 -13.10 10.92
N ARG A 136 9.72 -14.03 9.97
CA ARG A 136 8.55 -14.77 9.50
C ARG A 136 7.79 -15.35 10.71
N PRO A 137 6.51 -15.01 10.91
CA PRO A 137 5.71 -15.58 11.98
C PRO A 137 5.71 -17.12 11.92
N ASP A 138 5.89 -17.77 13.07
CA ASP A 138 5.79 -19.21 13.17
C ASP A 138 4.33 -19.65 13.09
N CYS A 139 3.91 -20.03 11.87
CA CYS A 139 2.61 -20.61 11.58
C CYS A 139 2.59 -22.15 11.64
N SER A 140 3.46 -22.79 12.41
CA SER A 140 3.45 -24.24 12.55
C SER A 140 2.10 -24.78 13.06
N ALA A 141 1.86 -26.07 12.82
CA ALA A 141 0.66 -26.77 13.30
C ALA A 141 0.55 -26.80 14.84
N SER A 142 1.62 -26.48 15.56
CA SER A 142 1.62 -26.32 17.02
C SER A 142 1.10 -24.97 17.51
N THR A 143 1.19 -23.92 16.68
CA THR A 143 0.77 -22.55 17.05
C THR A 143 -0.55 -22.15 16.39
N THR A 144 -1.00 -22.92 15.40
CA THR A 144 -2.18 -22.65 14.57
C THR A 144 -3.04 -23.90 14.38
N THR A 145 -4.22 -23.72 13.78
CA THR A 145 -5.06 -24.84 13.30
C THR A 145 -4.71 -25.27 11.87
N CYS A 146 -3.63 -24.76 11.28
CA CYS A 146 -3.25 -25.10 9.91
C CYS A 146 -2.72 -26.53 9.81
N ASN A 147 -3.12 -27.24 8.76
CA ASN A 147 -2.48 -28.49 8.40
C ASN A 147 -1.16 -28.25 7.64
N THR A 148 -0.34 -29.29 7.47
CA THR A 148 0.98 -29.19 6.84
C THR A 148 0.94 -28.61 5.42
N SER A 149 -0.11 -28.91 4.63
CA SER A 149 -0.25 -28.35 3.28
C SER A 149 -0.58 -26.86 3.28
N GLU A 150 -1.36 -26.39 4.24
CA GLU A 150 -1.68 -24.97 4.39
C GLU A 150 -0.47 -24.16 4.87
N VAL A 151 0.33 -24.74 5.78
CA VAL A 151 1.61 -24.14 6.18
C VAL A 151 2.55 -24.00 4.97
N ALA A 152 2.61 -25.01 4.09
CA ALA A 152 3.40 -24.93 2.86
C ALA A 152 2.89 -23.84 1.89
N LEU A 153 1.57 -23.64 1.79
CA LEU A 153 0.99 -22.55 1.00
C LEU A 153 1.32 -21.17 1.59
N TYR A 154 1.27 -21.04 2.91
CA TYR A 154 1.70 -19.83 3.62
C TYR A 154 3.18 -19.55 3.38
N ASP A 155 4.05 -20.55 3.50
CA ASP A 155 5.48 -20.40 3.27
C ASP A 155 5.78 -19.97 1.83
N ALA A 156 5.15 -20.61 0.85
CA ALA A 156 5.28 -20.22 -0.54
C ALA A 156 4.79 -18.79 -0.79
N TRP A 157 3.69 -18.38 -0.14
CA TRP A 157 3.18 -17.02 -0.21
C TRP A 157 4.14 -16.01 0.43
N TYR A 158 4.71 -16.32 1.60
CA TYR A 158 5.63 -15.44 2.32
C TYR A 158 6.91 -15.26 1.53
N SER A 159 7.52 -16.35 1.06
CA SER A 159 8.66 -16.30 0.14
C SER A 159 8.31 -15.46 -1.09
N LYS A 160 7.21 -15.75 -1.79
CA LYS A 160 6.84 -14.96 -2.98
C LYS A 160 6.65 -13.45 -2.69
N SER A 161 6.09 -13.11 -1.54
CA SER A 161 5.75 -11.72 -1.20
C SER A 161 6.94 -10.93 -0.63
N CYS A 162 7.84 -11.61 0.09
CA CYS A 162 8.93 -11.00 0.86
C CYS A 162 10.33 -11.35 0.35
N GLU A 163 10.47 -12.34 -0.51
CA GLU A 163 11.76 -12.68 -1.12
C GLU A 163 12.14 -11.63 -2.15
N TYR A 164 13.36 -11.14 -2.01
CA TYR A 164 13.95 -10.29 -3.02
C TYR A 164 14.09 -11.08 -4.31
N ASN A 165 13.31 -10.74 -5.35
CA ASN A 165 13.64 -11.12 -6.72
C ASN A 165 14.91 -10.37 -7.16
N LEU A 166 16.08 -10.72 -6.59
CA LEU A 166 17.40 -10.30 -7.08
C LEU A 166 17.63 -10.77 -8.54
N THR A 167 16.80 -11.70 -9.00
CA THR A 167 16.88 -12.31 -10.32
C THR A 167 16.41 -11.38 -11.46
N GLU A 168 15.50 -10.44 -11.21
CA GLU A 168 14.96 -9.58 -12.29
C GLU A 168 15.88 -8.44 -12.71
N ALA A 169 16.92 -8.10 -11.91
CA ALA A 169 17.93 -7.13 -12.31
C ALA A 169 19.03 -7.72 -13.23
N LYS A 170 19.03 -9.04 -13.48
CA LYS A 170 20.11 -9.69 -14.24
C LYS A 170 19.88 -9.74 -15.77
N ASP A 171 18.67 -9.47 -16.26
CA ASP A 171 18.33 -9.69 -17.68
C ASP A 171 17.94 -8.44 -18.48
N SER A 172 18.24 -7.23 -17.98
CA SER A 172 18.19 -6.01 -18.79
C SER A 172 19.58 -5.56 -19.27
N ASN A 173 20.49 -6.50 -19.54
CA ASN A 173 21.69 -6.22 -20.30
C ASN A 173 21.38 -6.47 -21.80
N PRO A 174 21.38 -5.45 -22.69
CA PRO A 174 21.16 -5.68 -24.11
C PRO A 174 22.27 -6.59 -24.64
N SER A 175 21.85 -7.78 -25.08
CA SER A 175 22.62 -8.83 -25.73
C SER A 175 23.78 -8.28 -26.58
N THR A 176 24.98 -8.25 -26.00
CA THR A 176 26.21 -8.22 -26.78
C THR A 176 26.49 -9.65 -27.19
N THR A 177 26.25 -9.96 -28.46
CA THR A 177 26.59 -11.20 -29.14
C THR A 177 28.04 -11.59 -28.84
N LYS A 178 28.27 -12.48 -27.87
CA LYS A 178 29.53 -13.18 -27.70
C LYS A 178 29.33 -14.63 -28.14
N SER A 179 30.00 -14.94 -29.24
CA SER A 179 30.17 -16.25 -29.85
C SER A 179 30.60 -17.29 -28.82
N LEU A 180 29.80 -18.36 -28.63
CA LEU A 180 30.19 -19.54 -27.88
C LEU A 180 31.04 -20.45 -28.79
N SER A 181 32.25 -20.75 -28.35
CA SER A 181 33.04 -21.87 -28.87
C SER A 181 32.75 -23.11 -28.01
N SER A 182 32.21 -24.14 -28.66
CA SER A 182 31.83 -25.43 -28.08
C SER A 182 33.05 -26.25 -27.65
N THR A 183 33.03 -26.83 -26.45
CA THR A 183 33.87 -27.99 -26.11
C THR A 183 32.97 -29.13 -25.66
N ALA A 184 33.00 -30.20 -26.44
CA ALA A 184 32.24 -31.42 -26.23
C ALA A 184 32.76 -32.19 -25.02
N SER A 185 31.86 -32.81 -24.26
CA SER A 185 32.18 -33.95 -23.40
C SER A 185 31.00 -34.91 -23.39
N THR A 186 31.25 -36.04 -24.03
CA THR A 186 30.39 -37.20 -24.17
C THR A 186 30.28 -37.92 -22.83
N SER A 187 29.08 -38.21 -22.37
CA SER A 187 28.83 -39.26 -21.38
C SER A 187 27.47 -39.88 -21.64
N ALA A 188 27.51 -41.17 -21.96
CA ALA A 188 26.35 -42.01 -22.22
C ALA A 188 25.69 -42.42 -20.91
N SER A 189 24.36 -42.35 -20.84
CA SER A 189 23.54 -43.08 -19.86
C SER A 189 22.11 -43.22 -20.37
N THR A 190 21.81 -44.47 -20.74
CA THR A 190 20.56 -45.24 -20.56
C THR A 190 19.23 -44.48 -20.42
N SER A 191 18.43 -44.60 -21.46
CA SER A 191 17.03 -44.20 -21.58
C SER A 191 16.07 -45.19 -20.88
N THR A 192 15.30 -44.69 -19.90
CA THR A 192 14.06 -45.31 -19.41
C THR A 192 12.92 -44.32 -19.63
N SER A 193 12.05 -44.64 -20.57
CA SER A 193 10.92 -43.81 -21.00
C SER A 193 9.76 -43.91 -20.01
N SER A 194 9.33 -42.78 -19.45
CA SER A 194 8.01 -42.63 -18.79
C SER A 194 7.22 -41.53 -19.50
N PRO A 195 5.90 -41.69 -19.71
CA PRO A 195 5.09 -40.70 -20.40
C PRO A 195 4.88 -39.46 -19.54
N THR A 196 5.42 -38.32 -20.00
CA THR A 196 5.18 -36.99 -19.41
C THR A 196 3.93 -36.40 -20.03
N ILE A 197 2.86 -36.28 -19.24
CA ILE A 197 1.65 -35.54 -19.61
C ILE A 197 1.98 -34.05 -19.54
N THR A 198 2.02 -33.40 -20.69
CA THR A 198 2.24 -31.96 -20.84
C THR A 198 0.88 -31.27 -20.70
N THR A 199 0.54 -30.80 -19.50
CA THR A 199 -0.58 -29.86 -19.31
C THR A 199 -0.08 -28.44 -19.56
N THR A 200 -0.25 -27.98 -20.79
CA THR A 200 -0.05 -26.59 -21.20
C THR A 200 -1.18 -25.73 -20.63
N SER A 201 -0.99 -25.14 -19.45
CA SER A 201 -1.90 -24.13 -18.91
C SER A 201 -1.55 -22.76 -19.49
N ASN A 202 -2.19 -22.41 -20.62
CA ASN A 202 -2.18 -21.05 -21.16
C ASN A 202 -3.00 -20.15 -20.22
N SER A 203 -2.35 -19.44 -19.31
CA SER A 203 -2.96 -18.35 -18.54
C SER A 203 -3.06 -17.10 -19.42
N SER A 204 -4.18 -16.98 -20.12
CA SER A 204 -4.55 -15.78 -20.88
C SER A 204 -4.86 -14.64 -19.92
N SER A 205 -3.89 -13.75 -19.69
CA SER A 205 -4.11 -12.46 -19.04
C SER A 205 -4.92 -11.58 -20.00
N GLY A 206 -6.21 -11.43 -19.70
CA GLY A 206 -7.15 -10.60 -20.47
C GLY A 206 -6.85 -9.11 -20.28
N GLY A 207 -5.88 -8.60 -21.03
CA GLY A 207 -5.67 -7.16 -21.19
C GLY A 207 -6.83 -6.54 -21.95
N LEU A 208 -7.57 -5.62 -21.32
CA LEU A 208 -8.62 -4.85 -21.97
C LEU A 208 -8.02 -4.09 -23.17
N SER A 209 -8.58 -4.34 -24.35
CA SER A 209 -8.16 -3.75 -25.61
C SER A 209 -7.99 -2.24 -25.47
N LYS A 210 -6.85 -1.71 -25.93
CA LYS A 210 -6.52 -0.27 -25.87
C LYS A 210 -7.61 0.63 -26.44
N GLY A 211 -8.45 0.10 -27.34
CA GLY A 211 -9.61 0.82 -27.88
C GLY A 211 -10.72 1.12 -26.87
N ALA A 212 -10.90 0.29 -25.83
CA ALA A 212 -11.94 0.49 -24.82
C ALA A 212 -11.61 1.64 -23.86
N VAL A 213 -10.33 1.84 -23.55
CA VAL A 213 -9.86 2.89 -22.62
C VAL A 213 -10.05 4.29 -23.22
N VAL A 214 -9.85 4.45 -24.52
CA VAL A 214 -9.99 5.76 -25.20
C VAL A 214 -11.46 6.19 -25.29
N GLY A 215 -12.39 5.24 -25.46
CA GLY A 215 -13.83 5.55 -25.57
C GLY A 215 -14.43 6.14 -24.29
N VAL A 216 -13.97 5.71 -23.12
CA VAL A 216 -14.49 6.18 -21.82
C VAL A 216 -14.03 7.62 -21.52
N ALA A 217 -12.82 7.99 -21.90
CA ALA A 217 -12.27 9.32 -21.62
C ALA A 217 -13.02 10.44 -22.37
N ILE A 218 -13.43 10.21 -23.62
CA ILE A 218 -14.13 11.23 -24.43
C ILE A 218 -15.60 11.35 -24.01
N GLY A 219 -16.25 10.25 -23.63
CA GLY A 219 -17.65 10.25 -23.19
C GLY A 219 -17.89 11.08 -21.91
N ALA A 220 -16.93 11.07 -20.98
CA ALA A 220 -17.05 11.78 -19.71
C ALA A 220 -17.09 13.31 -19.88
N PHE A 221 -16.32 13.86 -20.82
CA PHE A 221 -16.33 15.30 -21.10
C PHE A 221 -17.63 15.75 -21.76
N GLY A 222 -18.15 14.99 -22.72
CA GLY A 222 -19.44 15.31 -23.36
C GLY A 222 -20.62 15.25 -22.37
N GLY A 223 -20.63 14.23 -21.51
CA GLY A 223 -21.69 14.04 -20.52
C GLY A 223 -21.77 15.16 -19.49
N THR A 224 -20.63 15.65 -19.00
CA THR A 224 -20.59 16.72 -17.98
C THR A 224 -21.09 18.06 -18.53
N ILE A 225 -20.75 18.41 -19.77
CA ILE A 225 -21.23 19.65 -20.41
C ILE A 225 -22.74 19.60 -20.63
N ALA A 226 -23.27 18.48 -21.15
CA ALA A 226 -24.70 18.33 -21.39
C ALA A 226 -25.51 18.37 -20.08
N LEU A 227 -25.04 17.70 -19.03
CA LEU A 227 -25.69 17.70 -17.72
C LEU A 227 -25.63 19.08 -17.06
N GLY A 228 -24.50 19.78 -17.17
CA GLY A 228 -24.34 21.14 -16.66
C GLY A 228 -25.29 22.14 -17.33
N ALA A 229 -25.43 22.07 -18.65
CA ALA A 229 -26.37 22.92 -19.40
C ALA A 229 -27.83 22.65 -19.02
N LEU A 230 -28.20 21.38 -18.82
CA LEU A 230 -29.54 20.99 -18.39
C LEU A 230 -29.88 21.54 -17.00
N LEU A 231 -28.97 21.40 -16.04
CA LEU A 231 -29.16 21.92 -14.68
C LEU A 231 -29.23 23.44 -14.67
N TYR A 232 -28.37 24.12 -15.43
CA TYR A 232 -28.43 25.57 -15.57
C TYR A 232 -29.79 26.04 -16.07
N PHE A 233 -30.31 25.40 -17.12
CA PHE A 233 -31.62 25.76 -17.69
C PHE A 233 -32.78 25.53 -16.71
N LEU A 234 -32.75 24.44 -15.92
CA LEU A 234 -33.82 24.14 -14.95
C LEU A 234 -33.82 25.06 -13.72
N PHE A 235 -32.64 25.46 -13.24
CA PHE A 235 -32.52 26.29 -12.03
C PHE A 235 -32.58 27.79 -12.31
N PHE A 236 -32.03 28.24 -13.43
CA PHE A 236 -31.99 29.67 -13.78
C PHE A 236 -33.07 30.07 -14.79
N GLY A 237 -33.71 29.12 -15.46
CA GLY A 237 -34.79 29.39 -16.41
C GLY A 237 -36.16 29.65 -15.78
N LYS A 238 -36.30 29.64 -14.45
CA LYS A 238 -37.58 29.99 -13.83
C LYS A 238 -37.82 31.50 -13.99
N PRO A 239 -38.88 31.92 -14.70
CA PRO A 239 -39.22 33.32 -14.84
C PRO A 239 -39.48 33.90 -13.45
N LYS A 240 -38.74 34.94 -13.09
CA LYS A 240 -39.02 35.79 -11.93
C LYS A 240 -40.38 36.45 -12.15
N ASN A 241 -41.45 35.77 -11.77
CA ASN A 241 -42.72 36.42 -11.52
C ASN A 241 -42.47 37.39 -10.37
N SER A 242 -42.35 38.66 -10.75
CA SER A 242 -42.20 39.78 -9.86
C SER A 242 -43.58 40.07 -9.27
N GLU A 243 -43.74 39.84 -7.97
CA GLU A 243 -44.89 40.34 -7.22
C GLU A 243 -44.47 40.60 -5.76
N PRO A 244 -45.22 41.42 -5.00
CA PRO A 244 -44.80 42.76 -4.67
C PRO A 244 -44.45 42.90 -3.19
N GLU A 245 -43.61 43.91 -2.98
CA GLU A 245 -43.46 44.72 -1.77
C GLU A 245 -44.52 44.51 -0.67
N TYR A 246 -44.12 43.91 0.45
CA TYR A 246 -44.71 44.24 1.74
C TYR A 246 -43.67 44.28 2.86
N ARG A 247 -43.84 45.33 3.66
CA ARG A 247 -42.96 45.93 4.67
C ARG A 247 -42.58 45.06 5.88
N ALA A 248 -41.32 45.25 6.28
CA ALA A 248 -40.80 45.68 7.61
C ALA A 248 -40.97 44.83 8.90
N ALA A 249 -39.79 44.42 9.43
CA ALA A 249 -39.25 44.57 10.80
C ALA A 249 -39.80 43.71 11.98
N PRO A 250 -39.09 43.57 13.14
CA PRO A 250 -37.64 43.65 13.42
C PRO A 250 -37.06 42.53 14.35
N LEU A 251 -35.72 42.44 14.31
CA LEU A 251 -34.73 42.18 15.36
C LEU A 251 -35.16 41.55 16.71
N GLY A 252 -34.62 40.36 17.01
CA GLY A 252 -34.55 39.78 18.34
C GLY A 252 -33.22 39.07 18.55
N THR A 253 -32.30 39.75 19.23
CA THR A 253 -31.03 39.25 19.79
C THR A 253 -31.31 38.28 20.93
N ALA A 254 -30.75 37.07 20.88
CA ALA A 254 -30.71 36.16 22.02
C ALA A 254 -29.24 35.80 22.32
N GLU A 255 -28.84 36.14 23.54
CA GLU A 255 -27.64 35.70 24.25
C GLU A 255 -27.37 34.22 24.06
N MET A 256 -26.10 33.85 23.89
CA MET A 256 -25.65 32.48 24.14
C MET A 256 -24.69 32.47 25.32
N GLU A 257 -25.15 31.72 26.31
CA GLU A 257 -24.63 31.45 27.63
C GLU A 257 -23.28 30.70 27.56
N ASP A 258 -22.31 31.22 28.31
CA ASP A 258 -20.96 30.70 28.49
C ASP A 258 -20.97 29.47 29.40
N SER A 259 -20.78 28.28 28.83
CA SER A 259 -20.85 27.00 29.53
C SER A 259 -19.45 26.39 29.74
N SER A 260 -18.95 26.61 30.96
CA SER A 260 -18.20 25.68 31.82
C SER A 260 -17.19 24.71 31.19
N HIS A 261 -15.91 25.03 31.38
CA HIS A 261 -14.78 24.10 31.34
C HIS A 261 -14.80 23.09 32.50
N PRO A 262 -14.73 21.77 32.25
CA PRO A 262 -14.36 20.82 33.30
C PRO A 262 -12.84 20.77 33.47
N LYS A 263 -12.41 21.13 34.67
CA LYS A 263 -11.05 20.99 35.21
C LYS A 263 -10.73 19.49 35.37
N ILE A 264 -10.07 18.89 34.38
CA ILE A 264 -9.55 17.52 34.50
C ILE A 264 -8.24 17.57 35.29
N ARG A 265 -8.32 16.96 36.47
CA ARG A 265 -7.25 16.70 37.43
C ARG A 265 -6.36 15.59 36.88
N SER A 266 -5.17 15.92 36.40
CA SER A 266 -4.12 14.95 36.07
C SER A 266 -3.54 14.39 37.37
N GLU A 267 -4.11 13.27 37.83
CA GLU A 267 -3.50 12.45 38.87
C GLU A 267 -2.34 11.65 38.27
N LEU A 268 -1.18 11.97 38.81
CA LEU A 268 0.09 11.29 38.83
C LEU A 268 -0.08 9.75 39.04
N MET A 269 0.03 8.97 37.97
CA MET A 269 0.41 7.55 38.07
C MET A 269 1.83 7.37 37.54
N SER A 270 2.76 7.58 38.46
CA SER A 270 4.14 7.12 38.39
C SER A 270 4.13 5.60 38.60
N ASN A 271 3.83 4.83 37.55
CA ASN A 271 4.09 3.40 37.56
C ASN A 271 5.53 3.15 37.10
N GLU A 272 6.36 2.90 38.10
CA GLU A 272 7.46 1.95 38.15
C GLU A 272 7.84 1.31 36.80
N VAL A 273 8.90 1.84 36.20
CA VAL A 273 9.62 1.22 35.09
C VAL A 273 10.31 -0.03 35.65
N HIS A 274 9.63 -1.17 35.56
CA HIS A 274 10.31 -2.47 35.56
C HIS A 274 11.09 -2.55 34.25
N SER A 275 12.40 -2.28 34.33
CA SER A 275 13.35 -2.55 33.27
C SER A 275 13.30 -4.04 32.91
N VAL A 276 12.61 -4.36 31.82
CA VAL A 276 12.72 -5.67 31.17
C VAL A 276 14.14 -5.74 30.59
N PRO A 277 14.93 -6.78 30.92
CA PRO A 277 16.27 -6.94 30.33
C PRO A 277 16.15 -7.12 28.81
N PRO A 278 17.10 -6.59 28.04
CA PRO A 278 17.11 -6.77 26.58
C PRO A 278 17.14 -8.27 26.25
N VAL A 279 16.16 -8.71 25.47
CA VAL A 279 16.15 -10.05 24.90
C VAL A 279 17.25 -10.08 23.83
N GLU A 280 18.36 -10.74 24.14
CA GLU A 280 19.40 -11.10 23.17
C GLU A 280 18.79 -11.97 22.07
N ALA A 281 19.05 -11.60 20.82
CA ALA A 281 18.74 -12.45 19.67
C ALA A 281 19.51 -13.78 19.78
N PRO A 282 18.91 -14.92 19.40
CA PRO A 282 19.58 -16.21 19.39
C PRO A 282 20.82 -16.14 18.48
N GLY A 283 22.00 -16.18 19.09
CA GLY A 283 23.27 -16.24 18.38
C GLY A 283 23.41 -17.55 17.61
N ASP A 284 23.87 -17.44 16.37
CA ASP A 284 24.38 -18.54 15.55
C ASP A 284 25.45 -19.33 16.31
N TYR A 285 25.14 -20.59 16.64
CA TYR A 285 26.16 -21.56 17.04
C TYR A 285 26.72 -22.21 15.76
N LYS A 286 28.01 -21.95 15.51
CA LYS A 286 28.85 -22.73 14.59
C LYS A 286 29.40 -23.96 15.30
#